data_AF-A0A4R1YWC4-F1
#
_entry.id   AF-A0A4R1YWC4-F1
#
_cell.length_a   1.000
_cell.length_b   1.000
_cell.length_c   1.000
_cell.angle_alpha   90.00
_cell.angle_beta   90.00
_cell.angle_gamma   90.00
#
_symmetry.space_group_name_H-M   'P 1'
#
loop_
_entity.id
_entity.type
_entity.pdbx_description
1 polymer ?
#
loop_
_entity_poly.entity_id
_entity_poly.type
_entity_poly.pdbx_seq_one_letter_code
_entity_poly.pdbx_strand_id
1 'polypeptide(L)'
;MEATGHYHSPVVQFLDEHQYVTIVINPLISFEAKKTNLRRVKTDAADAFQLGMLFYKEEFEPIKKRGQHLMNLRYLTRQYDSLTGMYVQVKLQFQAILDQVFPEYRGVFGDLYSKVSLKLLAKYSTSKDVLEMT
;
A
#
# COMPACT_ATOMS: atom_id res chain seq x y z
N MET A 1 -0.85 -21.37 6.71
CA MET A 1 -1.63 -20.26 7.30
C MET A 1 -2.89 -20.02 6.48
N GLU A 2 -3.91 -19.39 7.05
CA GLU A 2 -5.14 -19.02 6.35
C GLU A 2 -5.00 -17.67 5.64
N ALA A 3 -5.62 -17.49 4.47
CA ALA A 3 -5.53 -16.24 3.71
C ALA A 3 -6.37 -15.12 4.36
N THR A 4 -5.72 -14.24 5.13
CA THR A 4 -6.37 -13.11 5.83
C THR A 4 -6.29 -11.81 5.02
N GLY A 5 -6.94 -11.78 3.85
CA GLY A 5 -6.97 -10.57 3.00
C GLY A 5 -5.56 -10.13 2.58
N HIS A 6 -5.20 -8.85 2.71
CA HIS A 6 -3.85 -8.37 2.39
C HIS A 6 -2.81 -8.61 3.51
N TYR A 7 -3.23 -9.00 4.71
CA TYR A 7 -2.35 -9.09 5.88
C TYR A 7 -1.43 -10.31 5.88
N HIS A 8 -1.79 -11.37 5.16
CA HIS A 8 -0.93 -12.56 5.05
C HIS A 8 0.27 -12.33 4.10
N SER A 9 0.19 -11.40 3.14
CA SER A 9 1.24 -11.21 2.13
C SER A 9 2.61 -10.83 2.71
N PRO A 10 2.73 -9.87 3.66
CA PRO A 10 4.02 -9.57 4.28
C PRO A 10 4.62 -10.75 5.04
N VAL A 11 3.77 -11.55 5.71
CA VAL A 11 4.22 -12.74 6.46
C VAL A 11 4.73 -13.81 5.51
N VAL A 12 4.02 -14.07 4.41
CA VAL A 12 4.46 -15.00 3.36
C VAL A 12 5.81 -14.56 2.78
N GLN A 13 5.98 -13.26 2.50
CA GLN A 13 7.24 -12.73 1.99
C GLN A 13 8.39 -12.95 2.98
N PHE A 14 8.19 -12.61 4.25
CA PHE A 14 9.19 -12.83 5.30
C PHE A 14 9.59 -14.31 5.41
N LEU A 15 8.62 -15.22 5.36
CA LEU A 15 8.87 -16.66 5.43
C LEU A 15 9.63 -17.16 4.18
N ASP A 16 9.30 -16.67 2.99
CA ASP A 16 10.02 -17.02 1.75
C ASP A 16 11.47 -16.52 1.76
N GLU A 17 11.73 -15.31 2.27
CA GLU A 17 13.07 -14.75 2.45
C GLU A 17 13.94 -15.61 3.38
N HIS A 18 13.32 -16.28 4.35
CA HIS A 18 13.98 -17.23 5.27
C HIS A 18 13.92 -18.69 4.80
N GLN A 19 13.55 -18.92 3.53
CA GLN A 19 13.47 -20.25 2.91
C GLN A 19 12.47 -21.22 3.55
N TYR A 20 11.45 -20.71 4.23
CA TYR A 20 10.36 -21.53 4.75
C TYR A 20 9.31 -21.82 3.67
N VAL A 21 8.94 -23.09 3.54
CA VAL A 21 7.83 -23.51 2.68
C VAL A 21 6.53 -23.02 3.28
N THR A 22 5.84 -22.14 2.56
CA THR A 22 4.60 -21.53 3.03
C THR A 22 3.41 -22.01 2.22
N ILE A 23 2.40 -22.51 2.94
CA ILE A 23 1.11 -22.91 2.38
C ILE A 23 0.06 -21.91 2.85
N VAL A 24 -0.67 -21.34 1.90
CA VAL A 24 -1.79 -20.42 2.18
C VAL A 24 -3.09 -21.10 1.80
N ILE A 25 -3.95 -21.27 2.80
CA ILE A 25 -5.21 -21.99 2.71
C ILE A 25 -6.34 -20.98 2.46
N ASN A 26 -7.26 -21.32 1.56
CA ASN A 26 -8.45 -20.52 1.30
C ASN A 26 -9.35 -20.46 2.58
N PRO A 27 -9.76 -19.26 3.03
CA PRO A 27 -10.62 -19.08 4.20
C PRO A 27 -11.94 -19.88 4.17
N LEU A 28 -12.44 -20.20 2.99
CA LEU A 28 -13.63 -21.04 2.84
C LEU A 28 -13.37 -22.48 3.33
N ILE A 29 -12.20 -23.03 3.00
CA ILE A 29 -11.82 -24.40 3.36
C ILE A 29 -11.58 -24.50 4.88
N SER A 30 -10.82 -23.56 5.45
CA SER A 30 -10.60 -23.49 6.90
C SER A 30 -11.91 -23.27 7.66
N PHE A 31 -12.84 -22.49 7.12
CA PHE A 31 -14.15 -22.27 7.73
C PHE A 31 -15.04 -23.52 7.72
N GLU A 32 -15.04 -24.29 6.63
CA GLU A 32 -15.74 -25.59 6.58
C GLU A 32 -15.15 -26.60 7.55
N ALA A 33 -13.82 -26.69 7.63
CA ALA A 33 -13.15 -27.53 8.63
C ALA A 33 -13.55 -27.13 10.06
N LYS A 34 -13.70 -25.83 10.35
CA LYS A 34 -14.15 -25.31 11.65
C LYS A 34 -15.57 -25.70 12.02
N LYS A 35 -16.47 -25.94 11.05
CA LYS A 35 -17.87 -26.35 11.31
C LYS A 35 -18.01 -27.77 11.86
N THR A 36 -17.01 -28.63 11.70
CA THR A 36 -17.06 -30.02 12.20
C THR A 36 -17.05 -30.12 13.73
N ASN A 37 -16.63 -29.06 14.44
CA ASN A 37 -16.64 -29.02 15.90
C ASN A 37 -17.96 -28.44 16.45
N LEU A 38 -18.66 -29.23 17.30
CA LEU A 38 -19.90 -28.85 17.98
C LEU A 38 -19.77 -27.61 18.90
N ARG A 39 -18.56 -27.32 19.40
CA ARG A 39 -18.26 -26.15 20.24
C ARG A 39 -17.27 -25.23 19.54
N ARG A 40 -17.67 -23.98 19.29
CA ARG A 40 -16.78 -22.93 18.77
C ARG A 40 -15.81 -22.47 19.86
N VAL A 41 -14.54 -22.86 19.72
CA VAL A 41 -13.43 -22.31 20.51
C VAL A 41 -12.69 -21.32 19.61
N LYS A 42 -12.71 -20.02 19.98
CA LYS A 42 -12.05 -18.95 19.23
C LYS A 42 -10.76 -18.54 19.96
N THR A 43 -9.74 -19.38 19.86
CA THR A 43 -8.42 -19.10 20.43
C THR A 43 -7.36 -19.35 19.37
N ASP A 44 -6.34 -18.51 19.28
CA ASP A 44 -5.28 -18.64 18.27
C ASP A 44 -4.61 -20.02 18.27
N ALA A 45 -4.44 -20.62 19.46
CA ALA A 45 -3.88 -21.98 19.59
C ALA A 45 -4.78 -23.06 18.96
N ALA A 46 -6.10 -22.97 19.17
CA ALA A 46 -7.06 -23.90 18.56
C ALA A 46 -7.14 -23.71 17.04
N ASP A 47 -7.10 -22.47 16.55
CA ASP A 47 -7.09 -22.16 15.12
C ASP A 47 -5.82 -22.69 14.44
N ALA A 48 -4.65 -22.51 15.08
CA ALA A 48 -3.38 -23.06 14.59
C ALA A 48 -3.40 -24.61 14.54
N PHE A 49 -3.91 -25.25 15.60
CA PHE A 49 -4.06 -26.70 15.64
C PHE A 49 -4.97 -27.22 14.53
N GLN A 50 -6.11 -26.56 14.29
CA GLN A 50 -7.03 -26.96 13.22
C GLN A 50 -6.42 -26.80 11.83
N LEU A 51 -5.69 -25.72 11.57
CA LEU A 51 -4.97 -25.55 10.31
C LEU A 51 -3.89 -26.64 10.12
N GLY A 52 -3.20 -27.02 11.19
CA GLY A 52 -2.25 -28.15 11.17
C GLY A 52 -2.94 -29.49 10.87
N MET A 53 -4.09 -29.75 11.48
CA MET A 53 -4.88 -30.96 11.21
C MET A 53 -5.40 -31.00 9.78
N LEU A 54 -5.79 -29.84 9.23
CA LEU A 54 -6.28 -29.72 7.86
C LEU A 54 -5.18 -30.10 6.83
N PHE A 55 -3.93 -29.72 7.09
CA PHE A 55 -2.79 -30.09 6.25
C PHE A 55 -2.63 -31.61 6.06
N TYR A 56 -2.95 -32.42 7.08
CA TYR A 56 -2.88 -33.88 6.96
C TYR A 56 -4.09 -34.52 6.25
N LYS A 57 -5.17 -33.76 6.04
CA LYS A 57 -6.42 -34.26 5.46
C LYS A 57 -6.56 -33.94 3.97
N GLU A 58 -5.90 -32.89 3.50
CA GLU A 58 -5.98 -32.41 2.13
C GLU A 58 -4.59 -32.24 1.52
N GLU A 59 -4.49 -32.39 0.20
CA GLU A 59 -3.27 -32.08 -0.54
C GLU A 59 -3.21 -30.58 -0.86
N PHE A 60 -2.36 -29.86 -0.14
CA PHE A 60 -2.10 -28.44 -0.42
C PHE A 60 -0.78 -28.23 -1.16
N GLU A 61 -0.79 -27.35 -2.17
CA GLU A 61 0.42 -26.91 -2.84
C GLU A 61 1.05 -25.69 -2.12
N PRO A 62 2.40 -25.63 -2.04
CA PRO A 62 3.11 -24.43 -1.64
C PRO A 62 2.82 -23.24 -2.56
N ILE A 63 2.89 -22.03 -2.01
CA ILE A 63 2.82 -20.82 -2.85
C ILE A 63 3.97 -20.82 -3.87
N LYS A 64 3.61 -20.62 -5.13
CA LYS A 64 4.57 -20.50 -6.24
C LYS A 64 5.20 -19.12 -6.23
N LYS A 65 6.53 -19.04 -6.16
CA LYS A 65 7.32 -17.77 -6.20
C LYS A 65 6.94 -16.84 -7.35
N ARG A 66 6.68 -17.41 -8.54
CA ARG A 66 6.23 -16.65 -9.72
C ARG A 66 4.90 -15.92 -9.47
N GLY A 67 3.98 -16.53 -8.70
CA GLY A 67 2.74 -15.88 -8.29
C GLY A 67 2.98 -14.67 -7.40
N GLN A 68 3.93 -14.78 -6.45
CA GLN A 68 4.29 -13.68 -5.56
C GLN A 68 4.86 -12.47 -6.31
N HIS A 69 5.81 -12.69 -7.23
CA HIS A 69 6.37 -11.61 -8.04
C HIS A 69 5.31 -10.89 -8.88
N LEU A 70 4.38 -11.63 -9.49
CA LEU A 70 3.30 -11.03 -10.28
C LEU A 70 2.34 -10.21 -9.42
N MET A 71 2.02 -10.69 -8.21
CA MET A 71 1.20 -9.96 -7.24
C MET A 71 1.89 -8.66 -6.81
N ASN A 72 3.18 -8.71 -6.50
CA ASN A 72 3.98 -7.54 -6.13
C ASN A 72 4.04 -6.53 -7.28
N LEU A 73 4.27 -6.97 -8.52
CA LEU A 73 4.28 -6.09 -9.69
C LEU A 73 2.94 -5.39 -9.87
N ARG A 74 1.83 -6.14 -9.82
CA ARG A 74 0.48 -5.57 -9.92
C ARG A 74 0.20 -4.56 -8.80
N TYR A 75 0.68 -4.83 -7.59
CA TYR A 75 0.56 -3.89 -6.47
C TYR A 75 1.33 -2.60 -6.74
N LEU A 76 2.60 -2.69 -7.16
CA LEU A 76 3.45 -1.54 -7.47
C LEU A 76 2.87 -0.69 -8.61
N THR A 77 2.33 -1.29 -9.66
CA THR A 77 1.67 -0.55 -10.75
C THR A 77 0.47 0.25 -10.23
N ARG A 78 -0.40 -0.37 -9.42
CA ARG A 78 -1.56 0.33 -8.84
C ARG A 78 -1.16 1.47 -7.91
N GLN A 79 -0.09 1.28 -7.12
CA GLN A 79 0.46 2.32 -6.26
C GLN A 79 1.01 3.48 -7.08
N TYR A 80 1.74 3.18 -8.15
CA TYR A 80 2.26 4.18 -9.07
C TYR A 80 1.14 5.01 -9.70
N ASP A 81 0.07 4.36 -10.19
CA ASP A 81 -1.08 5.06 -10.79
C ASP A 81 -1.77 5.96 -9.76
N SER A 82 -1.97 5.47 -8.53
CA SER A 82 -2.56 6.24 -7.44
C SER A 82 -1.70 7.45 -7.05
N LEU A 83 -0.39 7.28 -6.90
CA LEU A 83 0.56 8.37 -6.61
C LEU A 83 0.59 9.41 -7.73
N THR A 84 0.56 8.96 -8.98
CA THR A 84 0.53 9.85 -10.16
C THR A 84 -0.75 10.67 -10.18
N GLY A 85 -1.90 10.04 -9.91
CA GLY A 85 -3.18 10.74 -9.78
C GLY A 85 -3.16 11.81 -8.69
N MET A 86 -2.68 11.47 -7.50
CA MET A 86 -2.54 12.42 -6.39
C MET A 86 -1.59 13.57 -6.74
N TYR A 87 -0.45 13.27 -7.37
CA TYR A 87 0.52 14.26 -7.78
C TYR A 87 -0.07 15.30 -8.75
N VAL A 88 -0.82 14.86 -9.77
CA VAL A 88 -1.50 15.76 -10.71
C VAL A 88 -2.55 16.61 -10.00
N GLN A 89 -3.34 16.01 -9.13
CA GLN A 89 -4.38 16.73 -8.38
C GLN A 89 -3.78 17.82 -7.48
N VAL A 90 -2.72 17.50 -6.73
CA VAL A 90 -2.00 18.46 -5.87
C VAL A 90 -1.44 19.61 -6.70
N LYS A 91 -0.88 19.34 -7.89
CA LYS A 91 -0.37 20.38 -8.78
C LYS A 91 -1.45 21.35 -9.25
N LEU A 92 -2.61 20.83 -9.66
CA LEU A 92 -3.74 21.65 -10.08
C LEU A 92 -4.27 22.51 -8.93
N GLN A 93 -4.41 21.93 -7.73
CA GLN A 93 -4.83 22.68 -6.55
C GLN A 93 -3.82 23.76 -6.17
N PHE A 94 -2.54 23.45 -6.20
CA PHE A 94 -1.46 24.39 -5.96
C PHE A 94 -1.50 25.57 -6.93
N GLN A 95 -1.65 25.30 -8.24
CA GLN A 95 -1.77 26.34 -9.25
C GLN A 95 -3.01 27.21 -9.03
N ALA A 96 -4.16 26.60 -8.73
CA ALA A 96 -5.39 27.35 -8.50
C ALA A 96 -5.28 28.30 -7.30
N ILE A 97 -4.64 27.86 -6.21
CA ILE A 97 -4.39 28.71 -5.04
C ILE A 97 -3.39 29.83 -5.41
N LEU A 98 -2.31 29.48 -6.11
CA LEU A 98 -1.28 30.44 -6.47
C LEU A 98 -1.82 31.54 -7.41
N ASP A 99 -2.65 31.17 -8.38
CA ASP A 99 -3.32 32.12 -9.29
C ASP A 99 -4.24 33.09 -8.52
N GLN A 100 -4.74 32.72 -7.33
CA GLN A 100 -5.59 33.59 -6.50
C GLN A 100 -4.79 34.54 -5.60
N VAL A 101 -3.67 34.08 -5.04
CA VAL A 101 -2.92 34.83 -4.00
C VAL A 101 -1.68 35.53 -4.53
N PHE A 102 -1.10 35.03 -5.63
CA PHE A 102 0.13 35.55 -6.21
C PHE A 102 0.18 35.31 -7.74
N PRO A 103 -0.76 35.86 -8.51
CA PRO A 103 -0.87 35.61 -9.95
C PRO A 103 0.38 36.03 -10.75
N GLU A 104 1.10 37.06 -10.32
CA GLU A 104 2.31 37.56 -10.99
C GLU A 104 3.49 36.59 -10.86
N TYR A 105 3.41 35.62 -9.95
CA TYR A 105 4.44 34.58 -9.80
C TYR A 105 4.52 33.65 -11.02
N ARG A 106 3.44 33.59 -11.81
CA ARG A 106 3.37 32.78 -13.02
C ARG A 106 4.36 33.31 -14.07
N GLY A 107 5.29 32.46 -14.49
CA GLY A 107 6.29 32.80 -15.50
C GLY A 107 7.58 33.43 -14.95
N VAL A 108 7.67 33.66 -13.63
CA VAL A 108 8.92 34.13 -12.98
C VAL A 108 10.00 33.05 -13.05
N PHE A 109 9.62 31.79 -12.94
CA PHE A 109 10.51 30.64 -13.06
C PHE A 109 10.20 29.83 -14.32
N GLY A 110 11.24 29.32 -14.99
CA GLY A 110 11.07 28.40 -16.12
C GLY A 110 10.36 27.09 -15.75
N ASP A 111 10.53 26.64 -14.49
CA ASP A 111 9.72 25.59 -13.89
C ASP A 111 9.17 26.05 -12.54
N LEU A 112 7.83 26.18 -12.49
CA LEU A 112 7.09 26.57 -11.29
C LEU A 112 7.31 25.60 -10.12
N TYR A 113 7.51 24.32 -10.41
CA TYR A 113 7.69 23.27 -9.40
C TYR A 113 9.16 22.98 -9.08
N SER A 114 10.07 23.82 -9.59
CA SER A 114 11.49 23.70 -9.28
C SER A 114 11.76 23.88 -7.79
N LYS A 115 12.84 23.26 -7.29
CA LYS A 115 13.23 23.35 -5.88
C LYS A 115 13.42 24.79 -5.40
N VAL A 116 13.92 25.67 -6.28
CA VAL A 116 14.13 27.09 -5.96
C VAL A 116 12.80 27.82 -5.82
N SER A 117 11.91 27.65 -6.81
CA SER A 117 10.57 28.26 -6.79
C SER A 117 9.76 27.83 -5.56
N LEU A 118 9.70 26.53 -5.27
CA LEU A 118 8.95 26.02 -4.12
C LEU A 118 9.53 26.50 -2.79
N LYS A 119 10.85 26.63 -2.66
CA LYS A 119 11.49 27.20 -1.46
C LYS A 119 11.19 28.69 -1.30
N LEU A 120 11.14 29.44 -2.40
CA LEU A 120 10.78 30.85 -2.36
C LEU A 120 9.34 31.02 -1.89
N LEU A 121 8.38 30.28 -2.49
CA LEU A 121 6.97 30.31 -2.09
C LEU A 121 6.74 29.82 -0.66
N ALA A 122 7.53 28.87 -0.17
CA ALA A 122 7.46 28.43 1.22
C ALA A 122 7.89 29.52 2.22
N LYS A 123 8.73 30.48 1.78
CA LYS A 123 9.19 31.59 2.61
C LYS A 123 8.38 32.87 2.40
N TYR A 124 7.90 33.09 1.18
CA TYR A 124 7.13 34.27 0.75
C TYR A 124 5.96 33.81 -0.11
N SER A 125 4.81 33.68 0.53
CA SER A 125 3.61 33.08 -0.08
C SER A 125 2.83 34.05 -0.97
N THR A 126 3.02 35.36 -0.77
CA THR A 126 2.32 36.41 -1.51
C THR A 126 3.28 37.46 -2.06
N SER A 127 2.81 38.28 -3.00
CA SER A 127 3.58 39.41 -3.55
C SER A 127 3.99 40.42 -2.47
N LYS A 128 3.15 40.63 -1.45
CA LYS A 128 3.45 41.51 -0.31
C LYS A 128 4.62 40.99 0.52
N ASP A 129 4.62 39.70 0.84
CA ASP A 129 5.69 39.08 1.62
C ASP A 129 7.05 39.24 0.93
N VAL A 130 7.08 39.16 -0.40
CA VAL A 130 8.29 39.38 -1.19
C VAL A 130 8.76 40.84 -1.11
N LEU A 131 7.83 41.80 -1.17
CA LEU A 131 8.15 43.23 -1.10
C LEU A 131 8.70 43.63 0.28
N GLU A 132 8.16 43.06 1.36
CA GLU A 132 8.62 43.27 2.75
C GLU A 132 10.01 42.67 3.05
N MET A 133 10.60 41.92 2.10
CA MET A 133 12.00 41.45 2.20
C MET A 133 13.01 42.58 1.93
N THR A 134 12.58 43.68 1.29
CA THR A 134 13.42 44.81 0.87
C THR A 134 13.49 45.88 1.95
#